data_AF-A0A5M8SKD8-F1
#
_entry.id   AF-A0A5M8SKD8-F1
#
_cell.length_a   1.000
_cell.length_b   1.000
_cell.length_c   1.000
_cell.angle_alpha   90.00
_cell.angle_beta   90.00
_cell.angle_gamma   90.00
#
_symmetry.space_group_name_H-M   'P 1'
#
loop_
_entity.id
_entity.type
_entity.pdbx_description
1 polymer ?
#
loop_
_entity_poly.entity_id
_entity_poly.type
_entity_poly.pdbx_seq_one_letter_code
_entity_poly.pdbx_strand_id
1 'polypeptide(L)' 'MLKKLIAAREEAGLNQREVCGRLGFSHSFLSKCETGERRIDIMELLQLAKLYGKRPQYFLGSD' A
#
# COMPACT_ATOMS: atom_id res chain seq x y z
N MET A 1 -6.92 -3.58 7.22
CA MET A 1 -6.18 -3.35 5.96
C MET A 1 -5.56 -1.95 5.85
N LEU A 2 -6.33 -0.86 5.85
CA LEU A 2 -5.80 0.51 5.63
C LEU A 2 -4.69 0.92 6.60
N LYS A 3 -4.90 0.75 7.91
CA LYS A 3 -3.86 1.00 8.93
C LYS A 3 -2.59 0.19 8.67
N LYS A 4 -2.74 -1.07 8.23
CA LYS A 4 -1.63 -1.98 7.90
C LYS A 4 -0.88 -1.53 6.64
N LEU A 5 -1.56 -0.93 5.65
CA LEU A 5 -0.92 -0.34 4.46
C LEU A 5 -0.05 0.86 4.81
N ILE A 6 -0.59 1.81 5.57
CA ILE A 6 0.15 3.00 6.01
C ILE A 6 1.34 2.59 6.87
N ALA A 7 1.12 1.73 7.86
CA ALA A 7 2.20 1.24 8.73
C ALA A 7 3.29 0.52 7.94
N ALA A 8 2.94 -0.38 7.01
CA ALA A 8 3.93 -1.07 6.20
C ALA A 8 4.72 -0.12 5.29
N ARG A 9 4.09 0.93 4.76
CA ARG A 9 4.77 1.97 3.98
C ARG A 9 5.78 2.74 4.84
N GLU A 10 5.38 3.14 6.03
CA GLU A 10 6.22 3.89 6.97
C GLU A 10 7.36 3.04 7.52
N GLU A 11 7.12 1.77 7.85
CA GLU A 11 8.16 0.81 8.24
C GLU A 11 9.17 0.56 7.11
N ALA A 12 8.74 0.63 5.85
CA ALA A 12 9.63 0.59 4.69
C ALA A 12 10.40 1.91 4.46
N GLY A 13 10.15 2.94 5.27
CA GLY A 13 10.79 4.25 5.17
C GLY A 13 10.37 5.06 3.94
N LEU A 14 9.19 4.78 3.38
CA LEU A 14 8.72 5.39 2.14
C LEU A 14 7.63 6.43 2.40
N ASN A 15 7.67 7.52 1.65
CA ASN A 15 6.52 8.41 1.50
C ASN A 15 5.66 8.01 0.28
N GLN A 16 4.46 8.58 0.18
CA GLN A 16 3.53 8.24 -0.90
C GLN A 16 4.09 8.51 -2.31
N ARG A 17 4.87 9.59 -2.49
CA ARG A 17 5.47 9.92 -3.80
C ARG A 17 6.50 8.89 -4.23
N GLU A 18 7.29 8.38 -3.30
CA GLU A 18 8.28 7.34 -3.59
C GLU A 18 7.62 6.02 -4.00
N VAL A 19 6.55 5.63 -3.30
CA VAL A 19 5.75 4.45 -3.68
C VAL A 19 5.16 4.63 -5.09
N CYS A 20 4.57 5.78 -5.35
CA CYS A 20 4.02 6.12 -6.67
C CYS A 20 5.09 6.04 -7.77
N GLY A 21 6.26 6.63 -7.53
CA GLY A 21 7.38 6.59 -8.48
C GLY A 21 7.91 5.18 -8.73
N ARG A 22 7.92 4.31 -7.71
CA ARG A 22 8.40 2.93 -7.84
C ARG A 22 7.40 1.98 -8.51
N LEU A 23 6.10 2.20 -8.31
CA LEU A 23 5.03 1.32 -8.80
C LEU A 23 4.31 1.87 -10.05
N GLY A 24 4.61 3.10 -10.46
CA GLY A 24 3.90 3.76 -11.56
C GLY A 24 2.48 4.21 -11.20
N PHE A 25 2.14 4.28 -9.92
CA PHE A 25 0.85 4.77 -9.46
C PHE A 25 0.80 6.29 -9.48
N SER A 26 -0.42 6.84 -9.63
CA SER A 26 -0.61 8.27 -9.38
C SER A 26 -0.63 8.57 -7.88
N HIS A 27 -0.24 9.78 -7.49
CA HIS A 27 -0.34 10.20 -6.09
C HIS A 27 -1.79 10.13 -5.57
N SER A 28 -2.76 10.52 -6.41
CA SER A 28 -4.19 10.45 -6.08
C SER A 28 -4.66 9.03 -5.82
N PHE A 29 -4.17 8.06 -6.59
CA PHE A 29 -4.46 6.64 -6.38
C PHE A 29 -4.05 6.21 -4.97
N LEU A 30 -2.78 6.43 -4.59
CA LEU A 30 -2.25 5.92 -3.33
C LEU A 30 -2.89 6.65 -2.14
N SER A 31 -3.08 7.96 -2.27
CA SER A 31 -3.80 8.76 -1.28
C SER A 31 -5.20 8.23 -1.03
N LYS A 32 -6.01 7.99 -2.08
CA LYS A 32 -7.38 7.46 -1.95
C LYS A 32 -7.42 6.03 -1.39
N CYS A 33 -6.39 5.24 -1.68
CA CYS A 33 -6.25 3.92 -1.08
C CYS A 33 -5.95 4.00 0.43
N GLU A 34 -5.08 4.94 0.84
CA GLU A 34 -4.74 5.17 2.25
C GLU A 34 -5.80 5.96 3.04
N THR A 35 -6.78 6.57 2.38
CA THR A 35 -7.99 7.14 3.03
C THR A 35 -9.20 6.21 2.98
N GLY A 36 -9.14 5.13 2.21
CA GLY A 36 -10.22 4.14 2.08
C GLY A 36 -11.29 4.50 1.06
N GLU A 37 -11.13 5.62 0.35
CA GLU A 37 -11.99 6.05 -0.74
C GLU A 37 -11.86 5.17 -1.99
N ARG A 38 -10.72 4.49 -2.15
CA ARG A 38 -10.47 3.56 -3.26
C ARG A 38 -10.07 2.19 -2.73
N ARG A 39 -10.74 1.15 -3.22
CA ARG A 39 -10.36 -0.25 -2.97
C ARG A 39 -9.09 -0.59 -3.74
N ILE A 40 -8.25 -1.41 -3.12
CA ILE A 40 -7.05 -1.99 -3.75
C ILE A 40 -7.45 -3.36 -4.31
N ASP A 41 -7.10 -3.62 -5.57
CA ASP A 41 -7.26 -4.95 -6.15
C ASP A 41 -6.10 -5.90 -5.77
N ILE A 42 -6.22 -7.17 -6.13
CA ILE A 42 -5.23 -8.17 -5.74
C ILE A 42 -3.84 -7.89 -6.35
N MET A 43 -3.75 -7.41 -7.59
CA MET A 43 -2.49 -7.15 -8.27
C MET A 43 -1.77 -5.96 -7.63
N GLU A 44 -2.51 -4.89 -7.36
CA GLU A 44 -2.04 -3.71 -6.64
C GLU A 44 -1.56 -4.09 -5.23
N LEU A 45 -2.31 -4.95 -4.52
CA LEU A 45 -1.93 -5.43 -3.19
C LEU A 45 -0.62 -6.22 -3.23
N LEU A 46 -0.42 -7.08 -4.23
CA LEU A 46 0.81 -7.85 -4.40
C LEU A 46 2.02 -6.94 -4.67
N GLN A 47 1.84 -5.90 -5.49
CA GLN A 47 2.89 -4.91 -5.77
C GLN A 47 3.28 -4.13 -4.52
N LEU A 48 2.29 -3.63 -3.78
CA LEU A 48 2.50 -2.92 -2.51
C LEU A 48 3.15 -3.83 -1.46
N ALA A 49 2.66 -5.06 -1.31
CA ALA A 49 3.23 -6.03 -0.38
C ALA A 49 4.70 -6.32 -0.67
N LYS A 50 5.04 -6.55 -1.95
CA LYS A 50 6.41 -6.76 -2.38
C LYS A 50 7.29 -5.55 -2.08
N LEU A 51 6.82 -4.34 -2.40
CA LEU A 51 7.58 -3.12 -2.16
C LEU A 51 7.81 -2.85 -0.67
N TYR A 52 6.81 -3.14 0.16
CA TYR A 52 6.87 -2.92 1.61
C TYR A 52 7.54 -4.07 2.38
N GLY A 53 8.02 -5.11 1.68
CA GLY A 53 8.65 -6.27 2.32
C GLY A 53 7.69 -7.08 3.20
N LYS A 54 6.38 -7.07 2.89
CA LYS A 54 5.35 -7.82 3.61
C LYS A 54 4.80 -8.95 2.75
N ARG A 55 4.32 -10.01 3.41
CA ARG A 55 3.50 -11.03 2.75
C ARG A 55 2.08 -10.47 2.53
N PRO A 56 1.38 -10.80 1.43
CA PRO A 56 0.03 -10.29 1.17
C PRO A 56 -0.97 -10.56 2.32
N GLN A 57 -0.82 -11.71 3.01
CA GLN A 57 -1.64 -12.08 4.16
C GLN A 57 -1.57 -11.07 5.32
N TYR A 58 -0.46 -10.34 5.45
CA TYR A 58 -0.33 -9.28 6.45
C TYR A 58 -1.45 -8.24 6.34
N PHE A 59 -1.92 -7.94 5.12
CA PHE A 59 -2.95 -6.93 4.86
C PHE A 59 -4.38 -7.48 4.96
N LEU A 60 -4.54 -8.80 4.79
CA LEU A 60 -5.82 -9.50 4.75
C LEU A 60 -6.28 -10.01 6.12
N GLY A 61 -5.35 -10.17 7.07
CA GLY A 61 -5.68 -10.59 8.42
C GLY A 61 -6.52 -9.56 9.15
N SER A 62 -7.69 -9.98 9.63
CA SER A 62 -8.40 -9.31 10.71
C SER A 62 -7.49 -9.33 11.94
N ASP A 63 -7.28 -8.17 12.54
CA ASP A 63 -7.25 -8.17 14.00
C ASP A 63 -8.71 -8.33 14.46
#